data_AF-R6JUR1-F1
#
_entry.id   AF-R6JUR1-F1
#
_cell.length_a   1.000
_cell.length_b   1.000
_cell.length_c   1.000
_cell.angle_alpha   90.00
_cell.angle_beta   90.00
_cell.angle_gamma   90.00
#
_symmetry.space_group_name_H-M   'P 1'
#
loop_
_entity.id
_entity.type
_entity.pdbx_description
1 polymer ?
#
loop_
_entity_poly.entity_id
_entity_poly.type
_entity_poly.pdbx_seq_one_letter_code
_entity_poly.pdbx_strand_id
1 'polypeptide(L)'
;MRFNGFVGNTFDIYYCTTLNDGTELNWARNSATAGTMGTGKVLSGFRVSLWGKGVEGAAYNMEKPLEAAFPDGIQVVDGAVAYSNGTGVPFTGWAWNDRDRYYFVNNAPVTGWQYIDGFKYYFDETGKLLTDLEPIVGNSGPFLISINKQMNCMTIFAQDGANGFIIPVKTYLTSTGPDTPIGTFQTPAKYRWRDMNHGIFTQYATRIYKGFLIHSILYSRPDPMTLDPLTYNYLGIAESAGCVRLLSGDAKWVYDNCALGTTVTIYNSPKAGPYDRPAIEWVIPGDQHWDPTDPLFAQQ
;
A
#
# COMPACT_ATOMS: atom_id res chain seq x y z
N MET A 1 -10.30 -10.54 6.56
CA MET A 1 -9.08 -9.86 7.03
C MET A 1 -7.90 -10.27 6.18
N ARG A 2 -6.92 -9.39 5.98
CA ARG A 2 -5.74 -9.65 5.15
C ARG A 2 -4.55 -8.80 5.60
N PHE A 3 -3.35 -9.22 5.22
CA PHE A 3 -2.12 -8.48 5.46
C PHE A 3 -1.46 -8.06 4.14
N ASN A 4 -0.55 -7.10 4.23
CA ASN A 4 0.27 -6.63 3.12
C ASN A 4 1.76 -6.67 3.51
N GLY A 5 2.65 -6.53 2.53
CA GLY A 5 4.11 -6.51 2.72
C GLY A 5 4.66 -7.77 3.39
N PHE A 6 5.70 -7.60 4.19
CA PHE A 6 6.41 -8.68 4.88
C PHE A 6 5.46 -9.61 5.64
N VAL A 7 4.53 -9.07 6.43
CA VAL A 7 3.58 -9.90 7.19
C VAL A 7 2.71 -10.73 6.25
N GLY A 8 2.20 -10.14 5.17
CA GLY A 8 1.41 -10.87 4.18
C GLY A 8 2.22 -11.86 3.35
N ASN A 9 3.55 -11.69 3.24
CA ASN A 9 4.45 -12.63 2.55
C ASN A 9 4.80 -13.82 3.45
N THR A 10 4.91 -13.60 4.76
CA THR A 10 5.45 -14.58 5.71
C THR A 10 4.37 -15.31 6.51
N PHE A 11 3.19 -14.73 6.68
CA PHE A 11 2.15 -15.29 7.54
C PHE A 11 0.80 -15.45 6.85
N ASP A 12 0.04 -16.42 7.33
CA ASP A 12 -1.39 -16.60 7.10
C ASP A 12 -2.18 -16.11 8.31
N ILE A 13 -3.27 -15.38 8.06
CA ILE A 13 -4.24 -15.03 9.10
C ILE A 13 -5.46 -15.94 8.99
N TYR A 14 -5.82 -16.53 10.13
CA TYR A 14 -7.04 -17.29 10.31
C TYR A 14 -7.94 -16.55 11.29
N TYR A 15 -9.24 -16.55 11.03
CA TYR A 15 -10.21 -15.95 11.94
C TYR A 15 -11.54 -16.66 11.91
N CYS A 16 -12.22 -16.70 13.06
CA CYS A 16 -13.59 -17.18 13.18
C CYS A 16 -14.42 -16.25 14.05
N THR A 17 -15.73 -16.39 13.94
CA THR A 17 -16.71 -15.51 14.57
C THR A 17 -17.74 -16.31 15.34
N THR A 18 -18.21 -15.76 16.45
CA THR A 18 -19.38 -16.23 17.18
C THR A 18 -20.52 -15.25 16.95
N LEU A 19 -21.73 -15.75 16.73
CA LEU A 19 -22.93 -14.94 16.54
C LEU A 19 -23.65 -14.69 17.87
N ASN A 20 -24.56 -13.72 17.91
CA ASN A 20 -25.31 -13.34 19.11
C ASN A 20 -26.24 -14.43 19.68
N ASP A 21 -26.54 -15.47 18.91
CA ASP A 21 -27.29 -16.65 19.35
C ASP A 21 -26.40 -17.78 19.89
N GLY A 22 -25.08 -17.57 19.94
CA GLY A 22 -24.10 -18.57 20.38
C GLY A 22 -23.57 -19.46 19.27
N THR A 23 -24.02 -19.31 18.02
CA THR A 23 -23.47 -20.07 16.88
C THR A 23 -21.99 -19.75 16.69
N GLU A 24 -21.13 -20.78 16.78
CA GLU A 24 -19.72 -20.67 16.41
C GLU A 24 -19.53 -21.05 14.94
N LEU A 25 -18.99 -20.14 14.14
CA LEU A 25 -18.69 -20.39 12.74
C LEU A 25 -17.27 -20.95 12.59
N ASN A 26 -17.05 -21.64 11.47
CA ASN A 26 -15.73 -22.16 11.14
C ASN A 26 -14.75 -21.04 10.79
N TRP A 27 -13.49 -21.41 10.59
CA TRP A 27 -12.43 -20.45 10.33
C TRP A 27 -12.42 -20.04 8.85
N ALA A 28 -12.15 -18.77 8.59
CA ALA A 28 -11.72 -18.27 7.29
C ALA A 28 -10.22 -17.97 7.32
N ARG A 29 -9.60 -17.99 6.15
CA ARG A 29 -8.19 -17.66 5.94
C ARG A 29 -8.07 -16.55 4.90
N ASN A 30 -7.12 -15.64 5.08
CA ASN A 30 -6.66 -14.66 4.08
C ASN A 30 -7.76 -14.12 3.13
N SER A 31 -8.41 -13.04 3.49
CA SER A 31 -9.49 -12.37 2.74
C SER A 31 -10.81 -13.14 2.60
N ALA A 32 -10.86 -14.44 2.87
CA ALA A 32 -12.12 -15.19 2.80
C ALA A 32 -13.17 -14.67 3.80
N THR A 33 -14.44 -14.69 3.43
CA THR A 33 -15.48 -14.11 4.28
C THR A 33 -15.77 -15.01 5.49
N ALA A 34 -15.91 -14.39 6.67
CA ALA A 34 -16.39 -15.03 7.88
C ALA A 34 -17.48 -14.18 8.54
N GLY A 35 -18.42 -14.83 9.23
CA GLY A 35 -19.50 -14.16 9.94
C GLY A 35 -20.86 -14.45 9.33
N THR A 36 -21.69 -13.43 9.22
CA THR A 36 -23.05 -13.62 8.72
C THR A 36 -23.51 -12.45 7.87
N MET A 37 -24.33 -12.74 6.86
CA MET A 37 -24.86 -11.74 5.93
C MET A 37 -26.33 -12.03 5.65
N GLY A 38 -27.20 -11.03 5.82
CA GLY A 38 -28.62 -11.14 5.47
C GLY A 38 -29.46 -12.06 6.36
N THR A 39 -28.96 -12.44 7.54
CA THR A 39 -29.63 -13.40 8.45
C THR A 39 -30.35 -12.74 9.62
N GLY A 40 -30.14 -11.44 9.86
CA GLY A 40 -30.59 -10.74 11.07
C GLY A 40 -29.77 -11.03 12.34
N LYS A 41 -28.75 -11.89 12.24
CA LYS A 41 -27.79 -12.15 13.33
C LYS A 41 -26.64 -11.15 13.28
N VAL A 42 -25.94 -10.98 14.41
CA VAL A 42 -24.78 -10.10 14.52
C VAL A 42 -23.60 -10.83 15.18
N LEU A 43 -22.39 -10.33 14.95
CA LEU A 43 -21.19 -10.87 15.60
C LEU A 43 -21.20 -10.52 17.09
N SER A 44 -20.95 -11.51 17.96
CA SER A 44 -20.80 -11.36 19.42
C SER A 44 -19.40 -11.69 19.90
N GLY A 45 -18.63 -12.45 19.12
CA GLY A 45 -17.29 -12.88 19.45
C GLY A 45 -16.42 -13.04 18.21
N PHE A 46 -15.12 -12.93 18.41
CA PHE A 46 -14.13 -12.99 17.35
C PHE A 46 -12.83 -13.62 17.87
N ARG A 47 -12.24 -14.53 17.09
CA ARG A 47 -10.92 -15.13 17.38
C ARG A 47 -10.03 -15.01 16.15
N VAL A 48 -8.74 -14.76 16.38
CA VAL A 48 -7.71 -14.67 15.35
C VAL A 48 -6.56 -15.59 15.69
N SER A 49 -5.98 -16.21 14.68
CA SER A 49 -4.70 -16.91 14.79
C SER A 49 -3.78 -16.52 13.64
N LEU A 50 -2.50 -16.35 13.96
CA LEU A 50 -1.45 -16.00 12.99
C LEU A 50 -0.44 -17.15 12.92
N TRP A 51 -0.17 -17.63 11.71
CA TRP A 51 0.78 -18.73 11.48
C TRP A 51 1.74 -18.40 10.35
N GLY A 52 2.98 -18.87 10.45
CA GLY A 52 3.92 -18.78 9.32
C GLY A 52 3.39 -19.58 8.14
N LYS A 53 3.51 -19.04 6.92
CA LYS A 53 3.12 -19.75 5.69
C LYS A 53 3.94 -21.03 5.56
N GLY A 54 3.27 -22.13 5.21
CA GLY A 54 3.92 -23.44 5.03
C GLY A 54 4.38 -24.12 6.32
N VAL A 55 4.09 -23.56 7.50
CA VAL A 55 4.35 -24.22 8.79
C VAL A 55 3.25 -25.24 9.08
N GLU A 56 3.67 -26.48 9.32
CA GLU A 56 2.79 -27.56 9.77
C GLU A 56 2.27 -27.23 11.19
N GLY A 57 0.94 -27.13 11.38
CA GLY A 57 0.35 -26.85 12.69
C GLY A 57 -0.96 -26.06 12.68
N ALA A 58 -1.27 -25.33 11.60
CA ALA A 58 -2.55 -24.64 11.44
C ALA A 58 -3.61 -25.55 10.80
N ALA A 59 -4.22 -26.44 11.59
CA ALA A 59 -5.34 -27.27 11.14
C ALA A 59 -6.67 -26.69 11.67
N TYR A 60 -7.38 -25.95 10.82
CA TYR A 60 -8.68 -25.38 11.14
C TYR A 60 -9.78 -25.95 10.23
N ASN A 61 -10.95 -26.24 10.80
CA ASN A 61 -12.15 -26.46 9.99
C ASN A 61 -12.54 -25.12 9.33
N MET A 62 -12.71 -25.13 8.00
CA MET A 62 -13.06 -23.97 7.17
C MET A 62 -14.31 -24.22 6.30
N GLU A 63 -15.10 -25.26 6.60
CA GLU A 63 -16.24 -25.66 5.76
C GLU A 63 -17.40 -24.66 5.81
N LYS A 64 -17.66 -24.06 6.97
CA LYS A 64 -18.78 -23.12 7.18
C LYS A 64 -18.36 -21.84 7.92
N PRO A 65 -17.48 -21.01 7.34
CA PRO A 65 -17.03 -19.77 7.97
C PRO A 65 -18.08 -18.66 7.91
N LEU A 66 -19.07 -18.79 7.03
CA LEU A 66 -20.11 -17.81 6.75
C LEU A 66 -21.49 -18.45 6.91
N GLU A 67 -22.38 -17.74 7.61
CA GLU A 67 -23.82 -18.00 7.59
C GLU A 67 -24.53 -16.96 6.69
N ALA A 68 -24.88 -17.38 5.48
CA ALA A 68 -25.56 -16.57 4.47
C ALA A 68 -26.31 -17.47 3.48
N ALA A 69 -27.19 -16.89 2.65
CA ALA A 69 -27.92 -17.64 1.63
C ALA A 69 -27.03 -18.06 0.44
N PHE A 70 -26.00 -17.27 0.16
CA PHE A 70 -25.02 -17.50 -0.91
C PHE A 70 -23.59 -17.31 -0.38
N PRO A 71 -22.56 -17.76 -1.10
CA PRO A 71 -21.18 -17.35 -0.83
C PRO A 71 -21.06 -15.82 -0.84
N ASP A 72 -20.15 -15.27 -0.06
CA ASP A 72 -19.82 -13.85 -0.08
C ASP A 72 -18.34 -13.65 -0.40
N GLY A 73 -18.05 -12.79 -1.38
CA GLY A 73 -16.69 -12.48 -1.84
C GLY A 73 -16.46 -12.85 -3.30
N ILE A 74 -15.22 -12.65 -3.74
CA ILE A 74 -14.79 -12.92 -5.12
C ILE A 74 -14.81 -14.43 -5.40
N GLN A 75 -15.48 -14.81 -6.48
CA GLN A 75 -15.54 -16.17 -7.01
C GLN A 75 -14.75 -16.23 -8.31
N VAL A 76 -13.96 -17.29 -8.48
CA VAL A 76 -13.23 -17.57 -9.72
C VAL A 76 -13.68 -18.93 -10.22
N VAL A 77 -14.40 -18.95 -11.34
CA VAL A 77 -14.90 -20.17 -11.97
C VAL A 77 -14.46 -20.17 -13.42
N ASP A 78 -13.69 -21.19 -13.81
CA ASP A 78 -13.14 -21.34 -15.17
C ASP A 78 -12.38 -20.08 -15.68
N GLY A 79 -11.72 -19.36 -14.76
CA GLY A 79 -10.98 -18.13 -15.06
C GLY A 79 -11.85 -16.87 -15.13
N ALA A 80 -13.18 -16.99 -15.10
CA ALA A 80 -14.08 -15.86 -14.96
C ALA A 80 -14.16 -15.41 -13.50
N VAL A 81 -13.93 -14.12 -13.27
CA VAL A 81 -14.02 -13.49 -11.96
C VAL A 81 -15.41 -12.85 -11.80
N ALA A 82 -16.09 -13.12 -10.69
CA ALA A 82 -17.36 -12.49 -10.33
C ALA A 82 -17.44 -12.25 -8.82
N TYR A 83 -18.25 -11.31 -8.37
CA TYR A 83 -18.56 -11.16 -6.95
C TYR A 83 -19.85 -11.91 -6.60
N SER A 84 -19.82 -12.71 -5.54
CA SER A 84 -21.04 -13.24 -4.92
C SER A 84 -21.31 -12.45 -3.65
N ASN A 85 -22.55 -11.97 -3.48
CA ASN A 85 -22.98 -11.31 -2.26
C ASN A 85 -23.83 -12.30 -1.46
N GLY A 86 -23.55 -12.45 -0.16
CA GLY A 86 -24.23 -13.42 0.69
C GLY A 86 -25.76 -13.25 0.77
N THR A 87 -26.27 -12.07 0.39
CA THR A 87 -27.71 -11.77 0.30
C THR A 87 -28.34 -12.12 -1.07
N GLY A 88 -27.52 -12.37 -2.09
CA GLY A 88 -27.95 -12.58 -3.48
C GLY A 88 -28.23 -11.29 -4.26
N VAL A 89 -28.17 -10.12 -3.63
CA VAL A 89 -28.33 -8.82 -4.31
C VAL A 89 -27.05 -8.47 -5.09
N PRO A 90 -27.16 -7.93 -6.32
CA PRO A 90 -26.00 -7.48 -7.08
C PRO A 90 -25.12 -6.50 -6.29
N PHE A 91 -23.83 -6.78 -6.23
CA PHE A 91 -22.82 -5.96 -5.57
C PHE A 91 -22.18 -4.98 -6.56
N THR A 92 -22.02 -3.74 -6.11
CA THR A 92 -21.21 -2.72 -6.77
C THR A 92 -20.27 -2.11 -5.74
N GLY A 93 -18.97 -2.19 -5.97
CA GLY A 93 -17.98 -1.68 -5.02
C GLY A 93 -16.63 -2.38 -5.10
N TRP A 94 -15.75 -1.96 -4.18
CA TRP A 94 -14.40 -2.52 -4.05
C TRP A 94 -14.43 -3.88 -3.34
N ALA A 95 -13.67 -4.83 -3.86
CA ALA A 95 -13.46 -6.13 -3.22
C ALA A 95 -12.01 -6.58 -3.39
N TRP A 96 -11.57 -7.48 -2.51
CA TRP A 96 -10.19 -7.95 -2.47
C TRP A 96 -10.13 -9.47 -2.49
N ASN A 97 -9.19 -10.00 -3.25
CA ASN A 97 -8.72 -11.37 -3.15
C ASN A 97 -7.25 -11.32 -2.75
N ASP A 98 -6.98 -11.45 -1.45
CA ASP A 98 -5.66 -11.21 -0.86
C ASP A 98 -5.13 -9.80 -1.19
N ARG A 99 -4.04 -9.71 -1.95
CA ARG A 99 -3.44 -8.44 -2.36
C ARG A 99 -4.13 -7.82 -3.58
N ASP A 100 -4.85 -8.64 -4.34
CA ASP A 100 -5.48 -8.20 -5.56
C ASP A 100 -6.77 -7.47 -5.24
N ARG A 101 -6.93 -6.29 -5.85
CA ARG A 101 -8.08 -5.42 -5.65
C ARG A 101 -8.85 -5.31 -6.95
N TYR A 102 -10.17 -5.35 -6.85
CA TYR A 102 -11.11 -5.31 -7.96
C TYR A 102 -12.19 -4.27 -7.66
N TYR A 103 -12.81 -3.75 -8.71
CA TYR A 103 -14.05 -3.00 -8.59
C TYR A 103 -15.13 -3.72 -9.39
N PHE A 104 -16.24 -4.04 -8.71
CA PHE A 104 -17.35 -4.74 -9.32
C PHE A 104 -18.48 -3.77 -9.62
N VAL A 105 -19.17 -3.99 -10.73
CA VAL A 105 -20.45 -3.36 -11.09
C VAL A 105 -21.42 -4.48 -11.41
N ASN A 106 -22.49 -4.60 -10.62
CA ASN A 106 -23.46 -5.69 -10.73
C ASN A 106 -22.80 -7.08 -10.79
N ASN A 107 -21.92 -7.37 -9.84
CA ASN A 107 -21.15 -8.62 -9.70
C ASN A 107 -20.08 -8.88 -10.78
N ALA A 108 -19.97 -8.07 -11.83
CA ALA A 108 -18.93 -8.21 -12.86
C ALA A 108 -17.75 -7.26 -12.57
N PRO A 109 -16.49 -7.71 -12.69
CA PRO A 109 -15.34 -6.84 -12.51
C PRO A 109 -15.23 -5.87 -13.70
N VAL A 110 -14.83 -4.64 -13.44
CA VAL A 110 -14.51 -3.66 -14.49
C VAL A 110 -13.09 -3.88 -15.01
N THR A 111 -12.85 -3.50 -16.27
CA THR A 111 -11.53 -3.52 -16.91
C THR A 111 -11.21 -2.16 -17.53
N GLY A 112 -9.93 -1.94 -17.86
CA GLY A 112 -9.44 -0.71 -18.49
C GLY A 112 -9.51 0.52 -17.57
N TRP A 113 -9.59 1.71 -18.17
CA TRP A 113 -9.67 2.98 -17.46
C TRP A 113 -11.06 3.23 -16.88
N GLN A 114 -11.11 3.51 -15.57
CA GLN A 114 -12.37 3.76 -14.85
C GLN A 114 -12.24 4.98 -13.93
N TYR A 115 -13.29 5.81 -13.91
CA TYR A 115 -13.39 6.94 -13.00
C TYR A 115 -14.18 6.52 -11.76
N ILE A 116 -13.51 6.44 -10.61
CA ILE A 116 -14.09 5.96 -9.36
C ILE A 116 -13.61 6.86 -8.21
N ASP A 117 -14.55 7.37 -7.40
CA ASP A 117 -14.27 8.19 -6.23
C ASP A 117 -13.34 9.41 -6.50
N GLY A 118 -13.45 10.01 -7.69
CA GLY A 118 -12.66 11.17 -8.10
C GLY A 118 -11.27 10.87 -8.66
N PHE A 119 -10.90 9.60 -8.81
CA PHE A 119 -9.64 9.17 -9.41
C PHE A 119 -9.87 8.37 -10.69
N LYS A 120 -8.85 8.31 -11.54
CA LYS A 120 -8.85 7.49 -12.75
C LYS A 120 -7.93 6.29 -12.57
N TYR A 121 -8.54 5.13 -12.36
CA TYR A 121 -7.85 3.85 -12.12
C TYR A 121 -7.75 3.04 -13.41
N TYR A 122 -6.75 2.16 -13.48
CA TYR A 122 -6.63 1.18 -14.54
C TYR A 122 -6.75 -0.24 -13.99
N PHE A 123 -7.61 -1.03 -14.62
CA PHE A 123 -7.78 -2.46 -14.35
C PHE A 123 -7.29 -3.25 -15.55
N ASP A 124 -6.54 -4.32 -15.32
CA ASP A 124 -6.07 -5.20 -16.40
C ASP A 124 -7.22 -6.03 -17.02
N GLU A 125 -6.89 -6.87 -17.99
CA GLU A 125 -7.86 -7.72 -18.70
C GLU A 125 -8.57 -8.74 -17.79
N THR A 126 -7.98 -9.06 -16.63
CA THR A 126 -8.58 -9.94 -15.62
C THR A 126 -9.46 -9.16 -14.62
N GLY A 127 -9.49 -7.83 -14.72
CA GLY A 127 -10.21 -6.93 -13.82
C GLY A 127 -9.45 -6.57 -12.55
N LYS A 128 -8.17 -6.95 -12.44
CA LYS A 128 -7.32 -6.60 -11.31
C LYS A 128 -6.84 -5.16 -11.44
N LEU A 129 -6.94 -4.40 -10.35
CA LEU A 129 -6.43 -3.04 -10.27
C LEU A 129 -4.90 -3.04 -10.33
N LEU A 130 -4.34 -2.25 -11.25
CA LEU A 130 -2.92 -1.98 -11.29
C LEU A 130 -2.59 -0.77 -10.40
N THR A 131 -1.60 -0.93 -9.53
CA THR A 131 -1.13 0.10 -8.59
C THR A 131 0.23 0.70 -8.97
N ASP A 132 0.87 0.09 -9.97
CA ASP A 132 2.03 0.64 -10.68
C ASP A 132 1.62 0.88 -12.13
N LEU A 133 1.44 2.15 -12.48
CA LEU A 133 1.02 2.57 -13.82
C LEU A 133 2.18 3.06 -14.68
N GLU A 134 3.44 2.98 -14.22
CA GLU A 134 4.59 3.40 -15.02
C GLU A 134 4.64 2.75 -16.42
N PRO A 135 4.35 1.44 -16.59
CA PRO A 135 4.30 0.83 -17.93
C PRO A 135 3.18 1.36 -18.84
N ILE A 136 2.18 2.03 -18.27
CA ILE A 136 0.96 2.46 -18.98
C ILE A 136 0.99 3.96 -19.28
N VAL A 137 1.33 4.77 -18.27
CA VAL A 137 1.34 6.24 -18.40
C VAL A 137 2.74 6.80 -18.67
N GLY A 138 3.79 5.98 -18.54
CA GLY A 138 5.18 6.39 -18.63
C GLY A 138 5.66 7.17 -17.41
N ASN A 139 6.87 7.72 -17.52
CA ASN A 139 7.58 8.40 -16.43
C ASN A 139 7.97 9.86 -16.75
N SER A 140 7.46 10.43 -17.85
CA SER A 140 7.89 11.74 -18.35
C SER A 140 7.21 12.94 -17.67
N GLY A 141 6.25 12.71 -16.76
CA GLY A 141 5.49 13.77 -16.10
C GLY A 141 4.62 14.60 -17.07
N PRO A 142 4.08 15.76 -16.64
CA PRO A 142 4.24 16.33 -15.30
C PRO A 142 3.60 15.46 -14.22
N PHE A 143 4.17 15.51 -13.02
CA PHE A 143 3.63 14.82 -11.84
C PHE A 143 3.26 15.79 -10.72
N LEU A 144 2.39 15.33 -9.83
CA LEU A 144 2.12 15.94 -8.53
C LEU A 144 2.46 14.92 -7.45
N ILE A 145 3.20 15.35 -6.43
CA ILE A 145 3.52 14.52 -5.26
C ILE A 145 2.52 14.86 -4.16
N SER A 146 1.82 13.86 -3.65
CA SER A 146 0.84 14.00 -2.58
C SER A 146 1.29 13.17 -1.38
N ILE A 147 1.44 13.79 -0.21
CA ILE A 147 2.00 13.15 0.99
C ILE A 147 0.97 13.23 2.11
N ASN A 148 0.37 12.09 2.42
CA ASN A 148 -0.44 11.93 3.62
C ASN A 148 0.48 11.65 4.81
N LYS A 149 0.71 12.69 5.60
CA LYS A 149 1.54 12.65 6.81
C LYS A 149 0.94 11.72 7.87
N GLN A 150 -0.37 11.85 8.14
CA GLN A 150 -1.07 11.01 9.13
C GLN A 150 -0.94 9.51 8.85
N MET A 151 -0.99 9.12 7.57
CA MET A 151 -0.95 7.72 7.16
C MET A 151 0.39 7.29 6.59
N ASN A 152 1.43 8.13 6.66
CA ASN A 152 2.77 7.75 6.21
C ASN A 152 2.75 7.18 4.76
N CYS A 153 2.09 7.90 3.86
CA CYS A 153 1.79 7.44 2.50
C CYS A 153 2.05 8.56 1.49
N MET A 154 2.89 8.30 0.48
CA MET A 154 3.13 9.22 -0.63
C MET A 154 2.50 8.65 -1.90
N THR A 155 1.73 9.45 -2.64
CA THR A 155 1.19 9.08 -3.95
C THR A 155 1.68 10.05 -5.02
N ILE A 156 2.13 9.51 -6.14
CA ILE A 156 2.48 10.27 -7.34
C ILE A 156 1.27 10.27 -8.27
N PHE A 157 0.84 11.46 -8.67
CA PHE A 157 -0.27 11.63 -9.60
C PHE A 157 0.20 12.15 -10.96
N ALA A 158 -0.32 11.56 -12.03
CA ALA A 158 -0.23 12.09 -13.39
C ALA A 158 -1.49 12.89 -13.74
N GLN A 159 -1.33 13.78 -14.72
CA GLN A 159 -2.42 14.60 -15.22
C GLN A 159 -3.31 13.81 -16.20
N ASP A 160 -4.63 13.94 -16.03
CA ASP A 160 -5.65 13.44 -16.96
C ASP A 160 -6.27 14.60 -17.75
N GLY A 161 -5.51 15.14 -18.71
CA GLY A 161 -5.96 16.29 -19.51
C GLY A 161 -6.46 17.46 -18.66
N ALA A 162 -7.69 17.91 -18.90
CA ALA A 162 -8.32 19.00 -18.16
C ALA A 162 -8.82 18.61 -16.76
N ASN A 163 -8.88 17.32 -16.42
CA ASN A 163 -9.34 16.83 -15.12
C ASN A 163 -8.27 16.97 -14.02
N GLY A 164 -7.07 17.45 -14.37
CA GLY A 164 -5.98 17.65 -13.41
C GLY A 164 -5.30 16.36 -12.99
N PHE A 165 -4.62 16.39 -11.84
CA PHE A 165 -3.78 15.29 -11.34
C PHE A 165 -4.61 14.23 -10.61
N ILE A 166 -5.30 13.38 -11.36
CA ILE A 166 -6.23 12.36 -10.82
C ILE A 166 -5.86 10.91 -11.15
N ILE A 167 -4.74 10.66 -11.85
CA ILE A 167 -4.25 9.32 -12.15
C ILE A 167 -3.20 8.93 -11.09
N PRO A 168 -3.49 8.06 -10.12
CA PRO A 168 -2.51 7.61 -9.14
C PRO A 168 -1.51 6.62 -9.76
N VAL A 169 -0.34 7.14 -10.12
CA VAL A 169 0.69 6.39 -10.86
C VAL A 169 1.35 5.33 -9.98
N LYS A 170 1.80 5.74 -8.80
CA LYS A 170 2.45 4.89 -7.80
C LYS A 170 2.21 5.44 -6.40
N THR A 171 2.31 4.56 -5.41
CA THR A 171 2.26 4.92 -3.99
C THR A 171 3.42 4.29 -3.25
N TYR A 172 4.06 5.07 -2.36
CA TYR A 172 5.20 4.66 -1.55
C TYR A 172 4.87 4.74 -0.06
N LEU A 173 5.39 3.78 0.70
CA LEU A 173 5.46 3.89 2.15
C LEU A 173 6.47 4.98 2.52
N THR A 174 6.12 5.85 3.46
CA THR A 174 7.04 6.88 3.94
C THR A 174 7.06 6.98 5.45
N SER A 175 8.15 7.48 6.03
CA SER A 175 8.16 7.99 7.41
C SER A 175 8.22 9.51 7.39
N THR A 176 7.13 10.14 7.83
CA THR A 176 7.07 11.59 8.10
C THR A 176 7.34 11.88 9.58
N GLY A 177 7.33 13.15 9.97
CA GLY A 177 7.62 13.60 11.34
C GLY A 177 6.69 14.73 11.80
N PRO A 178 6.60 15.01 13.10
CA PRO A 178 5.74 16.06 13.63
C PRO A 178 6.01 17.43 12.99
N ASP A 179 7.25 17.74 12.62
CA ASP A 179 7.61 19.02 11.98
C ASP A 179 7.39 19.04 10.47
N THR A 180 7.02 17.92 9.83
CA THR A 180 6.70 17.89 8.39
C THR A 180 5.58 18.90 8.11
N PRO A 181 5.81 19.92 7.26
CA PRO A 181 4.89 21.03 7.09
C PRO A 181 3.67 20.62 6.27
N ILE A 182 2.48 21.07 6.65
CA ILE A 182 1.25 20.90 5.87
C ILE A 182 1.14 22.08 4.90
N GLY A 183 0.72 21.80 3.66
CA GLY A 183 0.53 22.82 2.63
C GLY A 183 0.97 22.37 1.25
N THR A 184 1.05 23.33 0.34
CA THR A 184 1.48 23.12 -1.04
C THR A 184 2.81 23.81 -1.27
N PHE A 185 3.77 23.07 -1.83
CA PHE A 185 5.15 23.47 -2.05
C PHE A 185 5.60 23.09 -3.46
N GLN A 186 6.83 23.44 -3.80
CA GLN A 186 7.49 23.07 -5.05
C GLN A 186 8.85 22.45 -4.73
N THR A 187 9.43 21.68 -5.64
CA THR A 187 10.76 21.05 -5.45
C THR A 187 11.91 21.92 -6.00
N PRO A 188 12.58 22.79 -5.20
CA PRO A 188 13.55 23.74 -5.75
C PRO A 188 14.95 23.15 -6.00
N ALA A 189 15.29 22.01 -5.39
CA ALA A 189 16.63 21.44 -5.47
C ALA A 189 16.63 19.93 -5.27
N LYS A 190 17.67 19.28 -5.80
CA LYS A 190 17.93 17.85 -5.69
C LYS A 190 19.40 17.61 -5.32
N TYR A 191 19.66 16.55 -4.56
CA TYR A 191 21.00 16.16 -4.12
C TYR A 191 21.17 14.65 -4.21
N ARG A 192 22.21 14.19 -4.90
CA ARG A 192 22.55 12.76 -4.94
C ARG A 192 22.89 12.21 -3.56
N TRP A 193 23.62 13.00 -2.77
CA TRP A 193 23.93 12.77 -1.36
C TRP A 193 23.72 14.06 -0.58
N ARG A 194 23.21 13.95 0.64
CA ARG A 194 22.98 15.09 1.54
C ARG A 194 23.28 14.72 2.98
N ASP A 195 24.14 15.51 3.61
CA ASP A 195 24.29 15.51 5.08
C ASP A 195 23.03 16.15 5.69
N MET A 196 22.40 15.39 6.58
CA MET A 196 21.20 15.78 7.32
C MET A 196 21.56 16.51 8.60
N ASN A 197 22.47 15.93 9.39
CA ASN A 197 23.05 16.50 10.61
C ASN A 197 24.16 15.59 11.13
N HIS A 198 25.26 16.18 11.61
CA HIS A 198 26.36 15.48 12.31
C HIS A 198 26.85 14.18 11.63
N GLY A 199 26.98 14.18 10.30
CA GLY A 199 27.52 13.03 9.56
C GLY A 199 26.52 11.91 9.28
N ILE A 200 25.22 12.16 9.45
CA ILE A 200 24.15 11.28 8.97
C ILE A 200 23.78 11.71 7.55
N PHE A 201 23.89 10.79 6.60
CA PHE A 201 23.66 11.04 5.19
C PHE A 201 22.36 10.41 4.70
N THR A 202 21.85 10.98 3.61
CA THR A 202 20.79 10.39 2.80
C THR A 202 21.13 10.55 1.33
N GLN A 203 20.56 9.69 0.48
CA GLN A 203 20.67 9.78 -0.96
C GLN A 203 19.34 10.10 -1.64
N TYR A 204 19.45 10.52 -2.90
CA TYR A 204 18.30 10.84 -3.76
C TYR A 204 17.35 11.86 -3.11
N ALA A 205 17.93 12.90 -2.51
CA ALA A 205 17.17 13.87 -1.75
C ALA A 205 16.58 14.95 -2.66
N THR A 206 15.28 15.20 -2.52
CA THR A 206 14.54 16.26 -3.20
C THR A 206 14.01 17.25 -2.16
N ARG A 207 14.43 18.51 -2.26
CA ARG A 207 14.03 19.60 -1.35
C ARG A 207 12.54 19.88 -1.53
N ILE A 208 11.81 20.11 -0.43
CA ILE A 208 10.42 20.57 -0.45
C ILE A 208 10.34 22.02 0.01
N TYR A 209 10.75 22.27 1.25
CA TYR A 209 10.59 23.56 1.92
C TYR A 209 11.62 23.71 3.04
N LYS A 210 12.34 24.82 3.11
CA LYS A 210 13.40 25.06 4.11
C LYS A 210 14.34 23.84 4.27
N GLY A 211 14.45 23.27 5.47
CA GLY A 211 15.26 22.09 5.73
C GLY A 211 14.63 20.77 5.25
N PHE A 212 13.33 20.75 4.95
CA PHE A 212 12.58 19.52 4.69
C PHE A 212 12.82 18.94 3.30
N LEU A 213 13.02 17.63 3.26
CA LEU A 213 13.42 16.84 2.10
C LEU A 213 12.51 15.62 1.96
N ILE A 214 12.25 15.19 0.73
CA ILE A 214 11.92 13.80 0.38
C ILE A 214 13.25 13.10 0.14
N HIS A 215 13.54 12.01 0.82
CA HIS A 215 14.87 11.39 0.71
C HIS A 215 14.85 9.91 1.11
N SER A 216 15.94 9.19 0.82
CA SER A 216 16.08 7.79 1.23
C SER A 216 16.13 7.63 2.75
N ILE A 217 16.03 6.40 3.23
CA ILE A 217 16.53 5.96 4.53
C ILE A 217 18.02 6.34 4.77
N LEU A 218 18.50 6.19 6.01
CA LEU A 218 19.70 6.87 6.50
C LEU A 218 20.98 6.05 6.32
N TYR A 219 22.08 6.76 6.10
CA TYR A 219 23.41 6.22 5.86
C TYR A 219 24.43 6.88 6.79
N SER A 220 25.46 6.15 7.21
CA SER A 220 26.50 6.69 8.10
C SER A 220 27.59 7.50 7.38
N ARG A 221 27.66 7.41 6.05
CA ARG A 221 28.52 8.23 5.16
C ARG A 221 27.93 8.21 3.73
N PRO A 222 28.42 9.02 2.77
CA PRO A 222 27.87 9.03 1.40
C PRO A 222 28.32 7.81 0.59
N ASP A 223 27.89 6.62 1.01
CA ASP A 223 28.25 5.30 0.49
C ASP A 223 27.02 4.38 0.58
N PRO A 224 26.56 3.78 -0.54
CA PRO A 224 25.35 2.97 -0.55
C PRO A 224 25.47 1.65 0.26
N MET A 225 26.67 1.28 0.71
CA MET A 225 26.94 0.12 1.58
C MET A 225 26.99 0.47 3.07
N THR A 226 26.38 1.59 3.47
CA THR A 226 26.44 2.11 4.85
C THR A 226 25.09 2.44 5.46
N LEU A 227 24.05 1.80 4.90
CA LEU A 227 22.69 1.91 5.37
C LEU A 227 22.61 1.56 6.86
N ASP A 228 21.82 2.33 7.60
CA ASP A 228 21.30 1.92 8.89
C ASP A 228 20.07 1.00 8.68
N PRO A 229 20.18 -0.32 8.92
CA PRO A 229 19.11 -1.26 8.66
C PRO A 229 17.88 -1.03 9.52
N LEU A 230 18.01 -0.35 10.67
CA LEU A 230 16.84 0.01 11.48
C LEU A 230 15.94 0.99 10.73
N THR A 231 16.51 1.91 9.97
CA THR A 231 15.71 2.89 9.21
C THR A 231 14.95 2.26 8.04
N TYR A 232 15.44 1.13 7.51
CA TYR A 232 14.72 0.29 6.55
C TYR A 232 13.57 -0.46 7.24
N ASN A 233 13.89 -1.26 8.26
CA ASN A 233 12.94 -2.19 8.89
C ASN A 233 11.80 -1.47 9.65
N TYR A 234 12.05 -0.24 10.11
CA TYR A 234 11.06 0.58 10.83
C TYR A 234 10.49 1.72 9.96
N LEU A 235 10.64 1.68 8.63
CA LEU A 235 10.02 2.66 7.75
C LEU A 235 8.48 2.64 7.93
N GLY A 236 7.88 3.83 8.01
CA GLY A 236 6.45 4.02 8.28
C GLY A 236 6.04 3.86 9.74
N ILE A 237 6.95 3.47 10.64
CA ILE A 237 6.76 3.38 12.10
C ILE A 237 7.62 4.42 12.81
N ALA A 238 8.92 4.48 12.48
CA ALA A 238 9.82 5.44 13.06
C ALA A 238 9.47 6.86 12.58
N GLU A 239 9.14 7.75 13.51
CA GLU A 239 8.90 9.16 13.23
C GLU A 239 10.21 9.84 12.81
N SER A 240 10.16 10.68 11.78
CA SER A 240 11.28 11.58 11.48
C SER A 240 11.14 12.82 12.35
N ALA A 241 12.14 13.70 12.41
CA ALA A 241 11.92 15.03 12.99
C ALA A 241 10.93 15.83 12.10
N GLY A 242 11.13 15.78 10.77
CA GLY A 242 10.15 16.33 9.83
C GLY A 242 10.41 16.11 8.33
N CYS A 243 11.50 15.44 7.93
CA CYS A 243 11.68 15.04 6.53
C CYS A 243 10.81 13.82 6.16
N VAL A 244 10.67 13.56 4.87
CA VAL A 244 9.85 12.48 4.31
C VAL A 244 10.78 11.38 3.82
N ARG A 245 10.94 10.34 4.64
CA ARG A 245 11.83 9.21 4.34
C ARG A 245 11.13 8.18 3.46
N LEU A 246 11.87 7.58 2.53
CA LEU A 246 11.44 6.51 1.63
C LEU A 246 12.50 5.41 1.58
N LEU A 247 12.16 4.23 1.08
CA LEU A 247 13.18 3.28 0.63
C LEU A 247 14.04 3.94 -0.47
N SER A 248 15.27 3.46 -0.65
CA SER A 248 16.23 4.10 -1.55
C SER A 248 15.81 3.98 -3.01
N GLY A 249 15.20 2.87 -3.41
CA GLY A 249 14.59 2.72 -4.73
C GLY A 249 13.45 3.71 -4.97
N ASP A 250 12.56 3.86 -4.00
CA ASP A 250 11.43 4.80 -4.07
C ASP A 250 11.90 6.26 -4.12
N ALA A 251 12.88 6.62 -3.26
CA ALA A 251 13.51 7.93 -3.27
C ALA A 251 14.19 8.22 -4.61
N LYS A 252 14.89 7.22 -5.18
CA LYS A 252 15.51 7.34 -6.49
C LYS A 252 14.47 7.56 -7.58
N TRP A 253 13.35 6.85 -7.55
CA TRP A 253 12.28 7.05 -8.52
C TRP A 253 11.75 8.49 -8.48
N VAL A 254 11.49 9.03 -7.29
CA VAL A 254 11.07 10.44 -7.13
C VAL A 254 12.17 11.39 -7.64
N TYR A 255 13.43 11.11 -7.28
CA TYR A 255 14.58 11.91 -7.69
C TYR A 255 14.79 11.92 -9.20
N ASP A 256 14.55 10.83 -9.91
CA ASP A 256 14.75 10.75 -11.36
C ASP A 256 13.54 11.34 -12.12
N ASN A 257 12.32 11.03 -11.68
CA ASN A 257 11.12 11.23 -12.51
C ASN A 257 10.32 12.49 -12.16
N CYS A 258 10.44 13.04 -10.95
CA CYS A 258 9.72 14.28 -10.57
C CYS A 258 10.63 15.49 -10.76
N ALA A 259 10.48 16.25 -11.85
CA ALA A 259 11.32 17.41 -12.18
C ALA A 259 11.42 18.48 -11.06
N LEU A 260 12.43 19.36 -11.13
CA LEU A 260 12.43 20.56 -10.27
C LEU A 260 11.20 21.42 -10.58
N GLY A 261 10.62 22.01 -9.53
CA GLY A 261 9.32 22.70 -9.64
C GLY A 261 8.13 21.75 -9.73
N THR A 262 8.29 20.48 -9.34
CA THR A 262 7.16 19.57 -9.13
C THR A 262 6.37 20.00 -7.90
N THR A 263 5.05 20.04 -8.04
CA THR A 263 4.16 20.41 -6.93
C THR A 263 4.12 19.30 -5.89
N VAL A 264 4.28 19.67 -4.62
CA VAL A 264 4.17 18.76 -3.47
C VAL A 264 3.05 19.25 -2.56
N THR A 265 2.04 18.40 -2.34
CA THR A 265 0.97 18.67 -1.37
C THR A 265 1.15 17.76 -0.17
N ILE A 266 1.21 18.34 1.03
CA ILE A 266 1.33 17.60 2.29
C ILE A 266 0.09 17.87 3.14
N TYR A 267 -0.56 16.81 3.61
CA TYR A 267 -1.84 16.89 4.30
C TYR A 267 -1.99 15.75 5.33
N ASN A 268 -3.05 15.83 6.16
CA ASN A 268 -3.47 14.75 7.03
C ASN A 268 -4.82 14.22 6.56
N SER A 269 -4.95 12.90 6.51
CA SER A 269 -6.23 12.22 6.26
C SER A 269 -6.18 10.83 6.87
N PRO A 270 -7.26 10.31 7.45
CA PRO A 270 -7.33 8.92 7.89
C PRO A 270 -7.37 7.92 6.72
N LYS A 271 -7.67 8.38 5.49
CA LYS A 271 -7.59 7.56 4.27
C LYS A 271 -6.20 7.68 3.68
N ALA A 272 -5.44 6.58 3.61
CA ALA A 272 -4.05 6.56 3.15
C ALA A 272 -3.84 7.21 1.78
N GLY A 273 -4.78 6.98 0.86
CA GLY A 273 -4.75 7.51 -0.49
C GLY A 273 -5.77 6.80 -1.39
N PRO A 274 -5.57 6.81 -2.72
CA PRO A 274 -6.40 6.07 -3.67
C PRO A 274 -6.18 4.55 -3.59
N TYR A 275 -4.97 4.14 -3.20
CA TYR A 275 -4.60 2.76 -2.90
C TYR A 275 -4.50 2.51 -1.40
N ASP A 276 -4.39 1.23 -1.02
CA ASP A 276 -4.02 0.85 0.33
C ASP A 276 -2.62 1.40 0.67
N ARG A 277 -2.38 1.67 1.95
CA ARG A 277 -1.04 2.08 2.40
C ARG A 277 -0.03 0.96 2.08
N PRO A 278 1.08 1.25 1.37
CA PRO A 278 2.11 0.24 1.14
C PRO A 278 2.75 -0.23 2.44
N ALA A 279 3.46 -1.35 2.36
CA ALA A 279 4.27 -1.90 3.44
C ALA A 279 5.62 -2.34 2.85
N ILE A 280 6.66 -2.43 3.68
CA ILE A 280 7.92 -3.06 3.23
C ILE A 280 7.65 -4.53 2.88
N GLU A 281 8.21 -5.03 1.79
CA GLU A 281 7.95 -6.41 1.32
C GLU A 281 8.76 -7.47 2.07
N TRP A 282 9.91 -7.09 2.61
CA TRP A 282 10.78 -7.94 3.43
C TRP A 282 11.48 -7.10 4.50
N VAL A 283 12.04 -7.78 5.51
CA VAL A 283 12.96 -7.18 6.48
C VAL A 283 14.38 -7.57 6.11
N ILE A 284 15.35 -6.73 6.49
CA ILE A 284 16.77 -7.00 6.28
C ILE A 284 17.47 -7.33 7.61
N PRO A 285 18.51 -8.20 7.61
CA PRO A 285 19.33 -8.47 8.78
C PRO A 285 20.00 -7.19 9.34
N GLY A 286 20.34 -7.22 10.64
CA GLY A 286 20.99 -6.08 11.31
C GLY A 286 22.43 -5.80 10.86
N ASP A 287 23.06 -6.75 10.16
CA ASP A 287 24.38 -6.66 9.54
C ASP A 287 24.31 -6.37 8.03
N GLN A 288 23.10 -6.25 7.46
CA GLN A 288 22.92 -5.81 6.08
C GLN A 288 22.94 -4.28 6.00
N HIS A 289 23.99 -3.72 5.41
CA HIS A 289 24.20 -2.28 5.28
C HIS A 289 23.91 -1.72 3.87
N TRP A 290 23.06 -2.39 3.09
CA TRP A 290 22.63 -1.93 1.77
C TRP A 290 21.11 -2.11 1.60
N ASP A 291 20.49 -1.24 0.81
CA ASP A 291 19.06 -1.26 0.55
C ASP A 291 18.76 -2.13 -0.69
N PRO A 292 18.03 -3.24 -0.55
CA PRO A 292 17.73 -4.13 -1.66
C PRO A 292 16.79 -3.55 -2.72
N THR A 293 16.12 -2.45 -2.41
CA THR A 293 15.30 -1.73 -3.39
C THR A 293 16.10 -0.71 -4.20
N ASP A 294 17.33 -0.37 -3.79
CA ASP A 294 18.17 0.56 -4.56
C ASP A 294 18.53 -0.10 -5.90
N PRO A 295 18.26 0.54 -7.05
CA PRO A 295 18.61 0.00 -8.36
C PRO A 295 20.10 -0.28 -8.57
N LEU A 296 20.97 0.24 -7.70
CA LEU A 296 22.38 -0.16 -7.65
C LEU A 296 22.60 -1.65 -7.29
N PHE A 297 21.64 -2.25 -6.58
CA PHE A 297 21.70 -3.63 -6.08
C PHE A 297 20.54 -4.51 -6.55
N ALA A 298 19.45 -3.93 -7.05
CA ALA A 298 18.24 -4.65 -7.49
C ALA A 298 18.41 -5.55 -8.74
N GLN A 299 19.64 -5.80 -9.20
CA GLN A 299 19.98 -6.69 -10.33
C GLN A 299 20.93 -7.84 -9.93
N GLN A 300 21.13 -8.09 -8.63
CA GLN A 300 21.95 -9.20 -8.13
C GLN A 300 21.09 -10.37 -7.63
#